data_AF-A1WIW6-F1
#
_entry.id   AF-A1WIW6-F1
#
_cell.length_a   1.000
_cell.length_b   1.000
_cell.length_c   1.000
_cell.angle_alpha   90.00
_cell.angle_beta   90.00
_cell.angle_gamma   90.00
#
_symmetry.space_group_name_H-M   'P 1'
#
loop_
_entity.id
_entity.type
_entity.pdbx_description
1 polymer ?
#
loop_
_entity_poly.entity_id
_entity_poly.type
_entity_poly.pdbx_seq_one_letter_code
_entity_poly.pdbx_strand_id
1 'polypeptide(L)'
;MTGTRPSSTPKTALRHRARWWLAILAVLAFALALLRPGFTWPSRVGTTLLVVDITQSMNVADMHGQPPDGNLPADAAPITRLAYTRALLRRVVRELPCGHSAGVGVFTERKTLVLMAPVEVCAHYAALDDVLTNLDWRMAWAADSHIFYGTYSALEQIRQHWPGTALALFTDGHQAPPIFPGREPRFDRSANTPAGALFGVGGLQPQPVPRTGAQGQTIGYWTQEEAAAFASPGAQPAIPAPDRERMAAAGEDLRNRPQRPPSAGTEHLSWRRDEVLARIAEITGLQVHTASDAGTVVTALQRLPGGATRPQRHELHAPLVLLGALALLAGLLPEWRRQRQPLPGATGAGRRIAPATLSRPTPL
;
A
#
# COMPACT_ATOMS: atom_id res chain seq x y z
N MET A 1 -23.47 27.34 67.71
CA MET A 1 -23.38 26.64 66.40
C MET A 1 -22.74 27.58 65.40
N THR A 2 -21.43 27.48 65.19
CA THR A 2 -20.71 28.27 64.17
C THR A 2 -19.64 27.38 63.58
N GLY A 3 -19.99 26.69 62.50
CA GLY A 3 -19.08 25.82 61.75
C GLY A 3 -18.03 26.65 61.02
N THR A 4 -16.77 26.46 61.38
CA THR A 4 -15.62 27.02 60.68
C THR A 4 -15.47 26.33 59.32
N ARG A 5 -15.64 27.09 58.23
CA ARG A 5 -15.39 26.61 56.86
C ARG A 5 -13.91 26.28 56.68
N PRO A 6 -13.55 25.13 56.10
CA PRO A 6 -12.16 24.83 55.79
C PRO A 6 -11.64 25.79 54.71
N SER A 7 -10.58 26.53 55.04
CA SER A 7 -9.88 27.40 54.09
C SER A 7 -9.18 26.53 53.03
N SER A 8 -9.63 26.60 51.78
CA SER A 8 -8.97 25.95 50.67
C SER A 8 -7.57 26.55 50.47
N THR A 9 -6.54 25.71 50.44
CA THR A 9 -5.16 26.17 50.23
C THR A 9 -5.02 26.72 48.80
N PRO A 10 -4.26 27.79 48.55
CA PRO A 10 -4.21 28.47 47.25
C PRO A 10 -3.82 27.55 46.07
N LYS A 11 -3.07 26.47 46.35
CA LYS A 11 -2.72 25.43 45.37
C LYS A 11 -3.95 24.61 44.92
N THR A 12 -4.92 24.34 45.80
CA THR A 12 -6.15 23.62 45.44
C THR A 12 -7.08 24.49 44.59
N ALA A 13 -7.22 25.78 44.91
CA ALA A 13 -8.03 26.72 44.13
C ALA A 13 -7.51 26.91 42.70
N LEU A 14 -6.19 27.04 42.51
CA LEU A 14 -5.57 27.16 41.18
C LEU A 14 -5.81 25.90 40.32
N ARG A 15 -5.82 24.72 40.95
CA ARG A 15 -6.04 23.44 40.28
C ARG A 15 -7.49 23.20 39.88
N HIS A 16 -8.43 23.58 40.74
CA HIS A 16 -9.85 23.55 40.38
C HIS A 16 -10.14 24.49 39.21
N ARG A 17 -9.52 25.68 39.18
CA ARG A 17 -9.61 26.60 38.04
C ARG A 17 -9.02 26.00 36.76
N ALA A 18 -7.84 25.39 36.82
CA ALA A 18 -7.24 24.74 35.66
C ALA A 18 -8.10 23.58 35.10
N ARG A 19 -8.64 22.73 35.98
CA ARG A 19 -9.57 21.65 35.58
C ARG A 19 -10.85 22.18 34.95
N TRP A 20 -11.42 23.25 35.48
CA TRP A 20 -12.58 23.92 34.91
C TRP A 20 -12.30 24.44 33.50
N TRP A 21 -11.16 25.09 33.28
CA TRP A 21 -10.76 25.57 31.96
C TRP A 21 -10.52 24.43 30.96
N LEU A 22 -9.92 23.32 31.41
CA LEU A 22 -9.75 22.13 30.58
C LEU A 22 -11.10 21.49 30.20
N ALA A 23 -12.06 21.44 31.13
CA ALA A 23 -13.40 20.96 30.84
C ALA A 23 -14.14 21.87 29.84
N ILE A 24 -14.04 23.19 29.99
CA ILE A 24 -14.58 24.16 29.03
C ILE A 24 -13.93 23.96 27.65
N LEU A 25 -12.60 23.83 27.59
CA LEU A 25 -11.88 23.60 26.34
C LEU A 25 -12.35 22.30 25.67
N ALA A 26 -12.53 21.22 26.43
CA ALA A 26 -13.03 19.95 25.91
C ALA A 26 -14.43 20.10 25.31
N VAL A 27 -15.36 20.71 26.05
CA VAL A 27 -16.74 20.96 25.58
C VAL A 27 -16.75 21.82 24.33
N LEU A 28 -15.98 22.92 24.30
CA LEU A 28 -15.89 23.79 23.14
C LEU A 28 -15.28 23.08 21.93
N ALA A 29 -14.22 22.30 22.13
CA ALA A 29 -13.59 21.53 21.04
C ALA A 29 -14.55 20.50 20.45
N PHE A 30 -15.30 19.76 21.29
CA PHE A 30 -16.31 18.82 20.81
C PHE A 30 -17.50 19.52 20.14
N ALA A 31 -18.00 20.62 20.71
CA ALA A 31 -19.06 21.41 20.10
C ALA A 31 -18.64 21.96 18.71
N LEU A 32 -17.41 22.46 18.60
CA LEU A 32 -16.85 22.94 17.34
C LEU A 32 -16.62 21.79 16.35
N ALA A 33 -16.24 20.60 16.82
CA ALA A 33 -16.13 19.42 15.95
C ALA A 33 -17.47 19.06 15.31
N LEU A 34 -18.59 19.17 16.03
CA LEU A 34 -19.94 18.92 15.49
C LEU A 34 -20.32 19.88 14.36
N LEU A 35 -19.82 21.12 14.38
CA LEU A 35 -20.03 22.11 13.32
C LEU A 35 -19.21 21.83 12.05
N ARG A 36 -18.30 20.84 12.09
CA ARG A 36 -17.38 20.45 11.01
C ARG A 36 -16.75 21.66 10.28
N PRO A 37 -16.09 22.59 10.99
CA PRO A 37 -15.41 23.69 10.33
C PRO A 37 -14.32 23.14 9.41
N GLY A 38 -14.14 23.79 8.26
CA GLY A 38 -13.13 23.40 7.31
C GLY A 38 -12.51 24.60 6.63
N PHE A 39 -11.30 24.41 6.14
CA PHE A 39 -10.58 25.41 5.34
C PHE A 39 -10.31 24.84 3.95
N THR A 40 -10.15 25.72 2.97
CA THR A 40 -9.80 25.30 1.60
C THR A 40 -8.29 25.32 1.40
N TRP A 41 -7.73 24.22 0.91
CA TRP A 41 -6.31 24.12 0.55
C TRP A 41 -6.16 23.66 -0.90
N PRO A 42 -5.20 24.18 -1.67
CA PRO A 42 -4.95 23.71 -3.02
C PRO A 42 -4.41 22.28 -3.01
N SER A 43 -5.18 21.35 -3.56
CA SER A 43 -4.80 19.94 -3.74
C SER A 43 -4.77 19.59 -5.22
N ARG A 44 -3.80 18.76 -5.62
CA ARG A 44 -3.76 18.21 -6.98
C ARG A 44 -4.68 17.00 -7.05
N VAL A 45 -5.70 17.07 -7.90
CA VAL A 45 -6.69 16.01 -8.11
C VAL A 45 -6.70 15.58 -9.57
N GLY A 46 -6.96 14.32 -9.84
CA GLY A 46 -7.07 13.78 -11.20
C GLY A 46 -8.14 12.71 -11.30
N THR A 47 -8.16 12.01 -12.42
CA THR A 47 -9.00 10.83 -12.63
C THR A 47 -8.10 9.63 -12.85
N THR A 48 -8.33 8.54 -12.14
CA THR A 48 -7.50 7.32 -12.23
C THR A 48 -8.37 6.09 -12.36
N LEU A 49 -7.98 5.16 -13.25
CA LEU A 49 -8.52 3.81 -13.29
C LEU A 49 -7.55 2.87 -12.57
N LEU A 50 -7.97 2.36 -11.41
CA LEU A 50 -7.24 1.40 -10.60
C LEU A 50 -7.51 0.00 -11.18
N VAL A 51 -6.53 -0.61 -11.83
CA VAL A 51 -6.66 -1.95 -12.42
C VAL A 51 -5.89 -2.95 -11.58
N VAL A 52 -6.55 -4.01 -11.13
CA VAL A 52 -5.95 -5.04 -10.29
C VAL A 52 -5.74 -6.31 -11.09
N ASP A 53 -4.52 -6.83 -11.12
CA ASP A 53 -4.22 -8.16 -11.60
C ASP A 53 -4.84 -9.20 -10.66
N ILE A 54 -5.68 -10.07 -11.21
CA ILE A 54 -6.35 -11.17 -10.49
C ILE A 54 -5.91 -12.55 -11.00
N THR A 55 -4.79 -12.63 -11.72
CA THR A 55 -4.22 -13.89 -12.22
C THR A 55 -3.72 -14.77 -11.08
N GLN A 56 -3.45 -16.06 -11.36
CA GLN A 56 -3.10 -17.02 -10.32
C GLN A 56 -1.81 -16.69 -9.57
N SER A 57 -0.86 -16.00 -10.22
CA SER A 57 0.38 -15.57 -9.57
C SER A 57 0.13 -14.53 -8.46
N MET A 58 -1.00 -13.83 -8.51
CA MET A 58 -1.45 -12.92 -7.44
C MET A 58 -2.00 -13.65 -6.21
N ASN A 59 -2.20 -14.97 -6.27
CA ASN A 59 -2.54 -15.80 -5.11
C ASN A 59 -1.32 -16.28 -4.30
N VAL A 60 -0.09 -16.00 -4.77
CA VAL A 60 1.12 -16.27 -4.00
C VAL A 60 1.09 -15.49 -2.69
N ALA A 61 1.32 -16.19 -1.57
CA ALA A 61 1.35 -15.64 -0.22
C ALA A 61 2.78 -15.27 0.21
N ASP A 62 3.27 -14.13 -0.28
CA ASP A 62 4.61 -13.60 0.01
C ASP A 62 4.60 -12.15 0.49
N MET A 63 3.42 -11.58 0.66
CA MET A 63 3.26 -10.21 1.14
C MET A 63 3.07 -10.21 2.65
N HIS A 64 3.74 -9.28 3.32
CA HIS A 64 3.52 -9.03 4.73
C HIS A 64 2.55 -7.86 4.83
N GLY A 65 1.34 -8.14 5.32
CA GLY A 65 0.30 -7.13 5.43
C GLY A 65 0.63 -6.12 6.53
N GLN A 66 0.21 -4.87 6.31
CA GLN A 66 -0.23 -4.02 7.41
C GLN A 66 -1.76 -4.07 7.41
N PRO A 67 -2.41 -4.54 8.49
CA PRO A 67 -3.85 -4.71 8.52
C PRO A 67 -4.58 -3.37 8.34
N PRO A 68 -5.86 -3.39 7.93
CA PRO A 68 -6.70 -2.19 7.85
C PRO A 68 -6.67 -1.33 9.13
N ASP A 69 -6.36 -1.96 10.27
CA ASP A 69 -6.41 -1.38 11.62
C ASP A 69 -5.03 -1.18 12.27
N GLY A 70 -3.93 -1.37 11.52
CA GLY A 70 -2.57 -0.99 11.94
C GLY A 70 -1.88 -1.89 12.97
N ASN A 71 -2.53 -2.91 13.52
CA ASN A 71 -1.94 -3.85 14.48
C ASN A 71 -1.93 -5.29 13.97
N LEU A 72 -0.77 -5.80 13.53
CA LEU A 72 -0.47 -7.23 13.61
C LEU A 72 0.84 -7.43 14.37
N PRO A 73 0.95 -8.49 15.18
CA PRO A 73 2.21 -8.90 15.77
C PRO A 73 3.21 -9.28 14.66
N ALA A 74 4.51 -9.15 14.95
CA ALA A 74 5.59 -9.27 13.96
C ALA A 74 5.72 -10.68 13.31
N ASP A 75 4.92 -11.65 13.76
CA ASP A 75 4.82 -13.05 13.35
C ASP A 75 3.56 -13.34 12.50
N ALA A 76 2.92 -12.30 11.97
CA ALA A 76 1.86 -12.39 10.96
C ALA A 76 2.20 -13.38 9.83
N ALA A 77 1.31 -14.35 9.57
CA ALA A 77 1.43 -15.18 8.38
C ALA A 77 1.38 -14.32 7.11
N PRO A 78 2.19 -14.63 6.08
CA PRO A 78 2.16 -13.88 4.83
C PRO A 78 0.78 -14.01 4.17
N ILE A 79 0.33 -12.92 3.56
CA ILE A 79 -0.94 -12.83 2.84
C ILE A 79 -0.69 -12.86 1.33
N THR A 80 -1.74 -13.17 0.57
CA THR A 80 -1.64 -13.18 -0.89
C THR A 80 -1.40 -11.78 -1.45
N ARG A 81 -0.72 -11.69 -2.60
CA ARG A 81 -0.53 -10.43 -3.33
C ARG A 81 -1.86 -9.73 -3.63
N LEU A 82 -2.88 -10.48 -4.02
CA LEU A 82 -4.23 -9.94 -4.25
C LEU A 82 -4.86 -9.40 -2.96
N ALA A 83 -4.77 -10.13 -1.84
CA ALA A 83 -5.28 -9.66 -0.55
C ALA A 83 -4.57 -8.39 -0.09
N TYR A 84 -3.25 -8.33 -0.27
CA TYR A 84 -2.44 -7.15 -0.02
C TYR A 84 -2.86 -5.97 -0.89
N THR A 85 -2.95 -6.14 -2.21
CA THR A 85 -3.36 -5.09 -3.15
C THR A 85 -4.74 -4.54 -2.81
N ARG A 86 -5.69 -5.39 -2.45
CA ARG A 86 -7.01 -4.97 -2.00
C ARG A 86 -6.93 -4.09 -0.75
N ALA A 87 -6.20 -4.52 0.28
CA ALA A 87 -6.04 -3.75 1.51
C ALA A 87 -5.34 -2.39 1.25
N LEU A 88 -4.30 -2.41 0.41
CA LEU A 88 -3.58 -1.22 -0.03
C LEU A 88 -4.51 -0.25 -0.75
N LEU A 89 -5.28 -0.72 -1.74
CA LEU A 89 -6.15 0.14 -2.54
C LEU A 89 -7.30 0.74 -1.72
N ARG A 90 -7.86 0.01 -0.76
CA ARG A 90 -8.86 0.56 0.16
C ARG A 90 -8.29 1.72 0.98
N ARG A 91 -7.01 1.63 1.36
CA ARG A 91 -6.30 2.72 2.03
C ARG A 91 -5.97 3.87 1.08
N VAL A 92 -5.56 3.58 -0.16
CA VAL A 92 -5.34 4.60 -1.21
C VAL A 92 -6.60 5.40 -1.47
N VAL A 93 -7.75 4.74 -1.67
CA VAL A 93 -9.03 5.43 -1.88
C VAL A 93 -9.42 6.28 -0.67
N ARG A 94 -9.07 5.88 0.55
CA ARG A 94 -9.29 6.68 1.76
C ARG A 94 -8.37 7.91 1.85
N GLU A 95 -7.13 7.79 1.38
CA GLU A 95 -6.10 8.83 1.48
C GLU A 95 -6.07 9.78 0.25
N LEU A 96 -6.72 9.40 -0.85
CA LEU A 96 -6.88 10.28 -2.01
C LEU A 96 -7.67 11.55 -1.64
N PRO A 97 -7.26 12.72 -2.16
CA PRO A 97 -7.95 13.98 -1.89
C PRO A 97 -9.35 13.98 -2.51
N CYS A 98 -10.32 14.56 -1.80
CA CYS A 98 -11.65 14.81 -2.35
C CYS A 98 -11.57 15.66 -3.62
N GLY A 99 -12.38 15.31 -4.61
CA GLY A 99 -12.31 15.83 -5.97
C GLY A 99 -11.49 14.95 -6.92
N HIS A 100 -10.68 14.02 -6.40
CA HIS A 100 -10.08 12.97 -7.21
C HIS A 100 -11.16 11.97 -7.61
N SER A 101 -11.13 11.52 -8.86
CA SER A 101 -12.04 10.48 -9.35
C SER A 101 -11.30 9.16 -9.52
N ALA A 102 -11.88 8.07 -9.03
CA ALA A 102 -11.30 6.74 -9.12
C ALA A 102 -12.30 5.78 -9.75
N GLY A 103 -11.84 4.99 -10.72
CA GLY A 103 -12.53 3.82 -11.24
C GLY A 103 -11.82 2.55 -10.81
N VAL A 104 -12.50 1.41 -10.89
CA VAL A 104 -11.93 0.09 -10.56
C VAL A 104 -12.09 -0.85 -11.74
N GLY A 105 -11.01 -1.54 -12.09
CA GLY A 105 -11.01 -2.61 -13.08
C GLY A 105 -10.16 -3.79 -12.65
N VAL A 106 -10.28 -4.88 -13.39
CA VAL A 106 -9.50 -6.11 -13.18
C VAL A 106 -8.82 -6.52 -14.48
N PHE A 107 -7.61 -7.07 -14.36
CA PHE A 107 -6.88 -7.68 -15.45
C PHE A 107 -6.80 -9.20 -15.24
N THR A 108 -7.11 -9.94 -16.29
CA THR A 108 -6.90 -11.39 -16.37
C THR A 108 -6.74 -11.82 -17.83
N GLU A 109 -5.98 -12.89 -18.05
CA GLU A 109 -5.62 -13.38 -19.38
C GLU A 109 -4.96 -12.29 -20.24
N ARG A 110 -5.72 -11.64 -21.13
CA ARG A 110 -5.25 -10.64 -22.10
C ARG A 110 -6.01 -9.31 -22.00
N LYS A 111 -7.02 -9.22 -21.15
CA LYS A 111 -7.98 -8.11 -21.16
C LYS A 111 -8.12 -7.46 -19.79
N THR A 112 -8.36 -6.16 -19.84
CA THR A 112 -8.80 -5.39 -18.68
C THR A 112 -10.30 -5.14 -18.78
N LEU A 113 -11.04 -5.47 -17.72
CA LEU A 113 -12.46 -5.17 -17.59
C LEU A 113 -12.67 -4.09 -16.53
N VAL A 114 -13.41 -3.04 -16.87
CA VAL A 114 -13.79 -1.99 -15.92
C VAL A 114 -15.04 -2.42 -15.17
N LEU A 115 -14.93 -2.54 -13.85
CA LEU A 115 -16.02 -2.93 -12.95
C LEU A 115 -16.81 -1.71 -12.48
N MET A 116 -16.12 -0.58 -12.32
CA MET A 116 -16.70 0.68 -11.89
C MET A 116 -16.04 1.82 -12.68
N ALA A 117 -16.87 2.62 -13.35
CA ALA A 117 -16.42 3.83 -14.02
C ALA A 117 -15.83 4.84 -13.02
N PRO A 118 -14.93 5.74 -13.43
CA PRO A 118 -14.37 6.73 -12.52
C PRO A 118 -15.44 7.64 -11.89
N VAL A 119 -15.51 7.63 -10.56
CA VAL A 119 -16.41 8.43 -9.73
C VAL A 119 -15.63 9.21 -8.68
N GLU A 120 -16.16 10.34 -8.21
CA GLU A 120 -15.49 11.15 -7.20
C GLU A 120 -15.37 10.37 -5.87
N VAL A 121 -14.14 10.30 -5.36
CA VAL A 121 -13.75 9.42 -4.27
C VAL A 121 -14.52 9.69 -2.99
N CYS A 122 -14.66 10.94 -2.55
CA CYS A 122 -15.30 11.25 -1.28
C CYS A 122 -16.83 11.08 -1.33
N ALA A 123 -17.47 11.43 -2.44
CA ALA A 123 -18.90 11.25 -2.65
C ALA A 123 -19.29 9.77 -2.78
N HIS A 124 -18.40 8.92 -3.32
CA HIS A 124 -18.68 7.51 -3.62
C HIS A 124 -17.75 6.53 -2.89
N TYR A 125 -17.17 6.95 -1.76
CA TYR A 125 -16.20 6.14 -1.00
C TYR A 125 -16.74 4.74 -0.68
N ALA A 126 -17.98 4.65 -0.18
CA ALA A 126 -18.58 3.37 0.19
C ALA A 126 -18.66 2.41 -0.99
N ALA A 127 -19.05 2.89 -2.18
CA ALA A 127 -19.17 2.06 -3.37
C ALA A 127 -17.79 1.59 -3.87
N LEU A 128 -16.79 2.48 -3.84
CA LEU A 128 -15.41 2.12 -4.19
C LEU A 128 -14.82 1.09 -3.22
N ASP A 129 -15.00 1.29 -1.91
CA ASP A 129 -14.54 0.36 -0.88
C ASP A 129 -15.21 -1.02 -1.01
N ASP A 130 -16.50 -1.06 -1.36
CA ASP A 130 -17.24 -2.30 -1.56
C ASP A 130 -16.73 -3.09 -2.77
N VAL A 131 -16.54 -2.42 -3.91
CA VAL A 131 -15.99 -3.08 -5.12
C VAL A 131 -14.59 -3.63 -4.82
N LEU A 132 -13.72 -2.82 -4.19
CA LEU A 132 -12.38 -3.27 -3.82
C LEU A 132 -12.42 -4.44 -2.83
N THR A 133 -13.30 -4.38 -1.83
CA THR A 133 -13.46 -5.44 -0.82
C THR A 133 -13.85 -6.78 -1.46
N ASN A 134 -14.67 -6.74 -2.50
CA ASN A 134 -15.19 -7.93 -3.18
C ASN A 134 -14.35 -8.41 -4.38
N LEU A 135 -13.18 -7.80 -4.63
CA LEU A 135 -12.23 -8.33 -5.62
C LEU A 135 -11.75 -9.71 -5.20
N ASP A 136 -11.86 -10.67 -6.12
CA ASP A 136 -11.59 -12.08 -5.89
C ASP A 136 -10.96 -12.70 -7.15
N TRP A 137 -10.02 -13.63 -6.95
CA TRP A 137 -9.36 -14.36 -8.03
C TRP A 137 -10.34 -15.21 -8.87
N ARG A 138 -11.49 -15.60 -8.30
CA ARG A 138 -12.55 -16.34 -9.01
C ARG A 138 -13.22 -15.53 -10.12
N MET A 139 -13.00 -14.22 -10.17
CA MET A 139 -13.42 -13.38 -11.29
C MET A 139 -12.58 -13.62 -12.55
N ALA A 140 -11.42 -14.28 -12.43
CA ALA A 140 -10.59 -14.68 -13.56
C ALA A 140 -11.23 -15.81 -14.36
N TRP A 141 -11.22 -15.69 -15.69
CA TRP A 141 -11.78 -16.70 -16.60
C TRP A 141 -10.73 -17.62 -17.23
N ALA A 142 -9.44 -17.32 -17.06
CA ALA A 142 -8.34 -18.14 -17.56
C ALA A 142 -7.12 -18.05 -16.63
N ALA A 143 -6.25 -19.06 -16.70
CA ALA A 143 -5.04 -19.14 -15.88
C ALA A 143 -3.85 -18.35 -16.46
N ASP A 144 -3.88 -18.04 -17.76
CA ASP A 144 -2.82 -17.30 -18.45
C ASP A 144 -2.73 -15.85 -17.94
N SER A 145 -1.53 -15.28 -18.02
CA SER A 145 -1.24 -13.88 -17.77
C SER A 145 -0.42 -13.28 -18.92
N HIS A 146 -1.10 -12.56 -19.79
CA HIS A 146 -0.50 -11.77 -20.86
C HIS A 146 -0.45 -10.29 -20.51
N ILE A 147 0.42 -9.94 -19.56
CA ILE A 147 0.49 -8.60 -18.96
C ILE A 147 0.74 -7.48 -19.99
N PHE A 148 1.46 -7.75 -21.09
CA PHE A 148 1.60 -6.77 -22.19
C PHE A 148 0.24 -6.45 -22.83
N TYR A 149 -0.48 -7.47 -23.29
CA TYR A 149 -1.81 -7.29 -23.89
C TYR A 149 -2.82 -6.72 -22.88
N GLY A 150 -2.74 -7.16 -21.62
CA GLY A 150 -3.56 -6.64 -20.52
C GLY A 150 -3.40 -5.16 -20.30
N THR A 151 -2.14 -4.69 -20.25
CA THR A 151 -1.81 -3.27 -20.11
C THR A 151 -2.31 -2.48 -21.31
N TYR A 152 -2.09 -2.97 -22.53
CA TYR A 152 -2.54 -2.28 -23.73
C TYR A 152 -4.07 -2.20 -23.79
N SER A 153 -4.74 -3.29 -23.40
CA SER A 153 -6.20 -3.32 -23.24
C SER A 153 -6.69 -2.29 -22.23
N ALA A 154 -6.00 -2.09 -21.11
CA ALA A 154 -6.37 -1.08 -20.12
C ALA A 154 -6.23 0.35 -20.67
N LEU A 155 -5.11 0.63 -21.33
CA LEU A 155 -4.86 1.93 -21.98
C LEU A 155 -5.91 2.21 -23.05
N GLU A 156 -6.26 1.21 -23.84
CA GLU A 156 -7.27 1.34 -24.89
C GLU A 156 -8.68 1.59 -24.31
N GLN A 157 -9.06 0.88 -23.25
CA GLN A 157 -10.33 1.12 -22.53
C GLN A 157 -10.42 2.56 -22.02
N ILE A 158 -9.35 3.07 -21.39
CA ILE A 158 -9.29 4.45 -20.92
C ILE A 158 -9.42 5.42 -22.09
N ARG A 159 -8.66 5.21 -23.16
CA ARG A 159 -8.64 6.09 -24.33
C ARG A 159 -10.02 6.19 -24.99
N GLN A 160 -10.74 5.07 -25.07
CA GLN A 160 -12.05 5.00 -25.72
C GLN A 160 -13.19 5.58 -24.86
N HIS A 161 -13.18 5.33 -23.56
CA HIS A 161 -14.35 5.56 -22.71
C HIS A 161 -14.17 6.70 -21.69
N TRP A 162 -12.95 6.95 -21.23
CA TRP A 162 -12.67 7.93 -20.17
C TRP A 162 -11.41 8.76 -20.48
N PRO A 163 -11.41 9.54 -21.57
CA PRO A 163 -10.26 10.35 -21.96
C PRO A 163 -9.84 11.32 -20.84
N GLY A 164 -8.53 11.42 -20.60
CA GLY A 164 -7.97 12.19 -19.49
C GLY A 164 -7.83 11.42 -18.17
N THR A 165 -8.32 10.17 -18.11
CA THR A 165 -8.05 9.28 -16.98
C THR A 165 -6.65 8.70 -17.07
N ALA A 166 -5.95 8.58 -15.95
CA ALA A 166 -4.66 7.91 -15.87
C ALA A 166 -4.81 6.44 -15.46
N LEU A 167 -3.96 5.56 -15.98
CA LEU A 167 -3.90 4.16 -15.60
C LEU A 167 -3.10 3.97 -14.30
N ALA A 168 -3.59 3.14 -13.40
CA ALA A 168 -2.83 2.61 -12.27
C ALA A 168 -3.01 1.09 -12.22
N LEU A 169 -2.07 0.34 -12.80
CA LEU A 169 -2.15 -1.12 -12.89
C LEU A 169 -1.29 -1.77 -11.80
N PHE A 170 -1.90 -2.64 -10.98
CA PHE A 170 -1.26 -3.34 -9.87
C PHE A 170 -1.07 -4.80 -10.23
N THR A 171 0.17 -5.23 -10.43
CA THR A 171 0.53 -6.57 -10.92
C THR A 171 1.88 -7.02 -10.37
N ASP A 172 2.13 -8.33 -10.33
CA ASP A 172 3.48 -8.86 -10.12
C ASP A 172 4.33 -8.87 -11.40
N GLY A 173 3.75 -8.51 -12.55
CA GLY A 173 4.44 -8.48 -13.85
C GLY A 173 4.70 -9.86 -14.42
N HIS A 174 4.04 -10.91 -13.90
CA HIS A 174 4.28 -12.27 -14.35
C HIS A 174 3.66 -12.50 -15.74
N GLN A 175 4.51 -12.63 -16.77
CA GLN A 175 4.10 -12.99 -18.13
C GLN A 175 4.12 -14.51 -18.30
N ALA A 176 2.93 -15.13 -18.30
CA ALA A 176 2.74 -16.57 -18.49
C ALA A 176 1.69 -16.83 -19.59
N PRO A 177 2.02 -17.57 -20.66
CA PRO A 177 3.33 -18.14 -20.96
C PRO A 177 4.39 -17.06 -21.27
N PRO A 178 5.70 -17.38 -21.15
CA PRO A 178 6.77 -16.43 -21.42
C PRO A 178 6.84 -16.07 -22.89
N ILE A 179 7.33 -14.86 -23.18
CA ILE A 179 7.54 -14.34 -24.53
C ILE A 179 9.06 -14.22 -24.76
N PHE A 180 9.50 -14.45 -26.00
CA PHE A 180 10.89 -14.21 -26.38
C PHE A 180 11.24 -12.72 -26.23
N PRO A 181 12.39 -12.37 -25.61
CA PRO A 181 12.86 -10.99 -25.58
C PRO A 181 12.89 -10.36 -26.98
N GLY A 182 12.34 -9.16 -27.13
CA GLY A 182 12.24 -8.45 -28.41
C GLY A 182 11.09 -8.92 -29.32
N ARG A 183 10.27 -9.88 -28.88
CA ARG A 183 9.04 -10.33 -29.55
C ARG A 183 7.79 -9.90 -28.79
N GLU A 184 7.93 -8.88 -27.92
CA GLU A 184 6.79 -8.32 -27.21
C GLU A 184 5.76 -7.79 -28.21
N PRO A 185 4.45 -7.83 -27.88
CA PRO A 185 3.43 -7.26 -28.74
C PRO A 185 3.69 -5.77 -28.99
N ARG A 186 3.51 -5.33 -30.24
CA ARG A 186 3.64 -3.92 -30.61
C ARG A 186 2.55 -3.08 -29.93
N PHE A 187 2.91 -1.85 -29.60
CA PHE A 187 2.00 -0.85 -29.06
C PHE A 187 2.24 0.47 -29.77
N ASP A 188 1.19 1.00 -30.42
CA ASP A 188 1.27 2.23 -31.18
C ASP A 188 1.07 3.43 -30.24
N ARG A 189 2.16 3.87 -29.63
CA ARG A 189 2.15 5.05 -28.77
C ARG A 189 1.85 6.31 -29.59
N SER A 190 0.84 7.05 -29.15
CA SER A 190 0.43 8.34 -29.71
C SER A 190 0.38 9.44 -28.65
N ALA A 191 0.22 10.70 -29.06
CA ALA A 191 0.02 11.83 -28.14
C ALA A 191 -1.21 11.68 -27.23
N ASN A 192 -2.20 10.87 -27.64
CA ASN A 192 -3.41 10.59 -26.89
C ASN A 192 -3.31 9.32 -26.02
N THR A 193 -2.10 8.74 -25.90
CA THR A 193 -1.88 7.58 -25.03
C THR A 193 -2.11 8.02 -23.58
N PRO A 194 -3.00 7.35 -22.84
CA PRO A 194 -3.22 7.69 -21.44
C PRO A 194 -1.92 7.59 -20.65
N ALA A 195 -1.68 8.59 -19.80
CA ALA A 195 -0.60 8.50 -18.84
C ALA A 195 -0.95 7.50 -17.73
N GLY A 196 0.03 7.13 -16.91
CA GLY A 196 -0.23 6.23 -15.81
C GLY A 196 1.03 5.65 -15.18
N ALA A 197 0.80 4.68 -14.30
CA ALA A 197 1.82 3.97 -13.57
C ALA A 197 1.50 2.46 -13.47
N LEU A 198 2.56 1.66 -13.53
CA LEU A 198 2.58 0.26 -13.15
C LEU A 198 3.09 0.16 -11.71
N PHE A 199 2.34 -0.54 -10.88
CA PHE A 199 2.66 -0.77 -9.48
C PHE A 199 3.00 -2.24 -9.28
N GLY A 200 4.28 -2.52 -9.08
CA GLY A 200 4.78 -3.87 -8.85
C GLY A 200 4.37 -4.38 -7.47
N VAL A 201 3.75 -5.56 -7.43
CA VAL A 201 3.27 -6.25 -6.23
C VAL A 201 4.03 -7.58 -6.08
N GLY A 202 4.33 -7.99 -4.85
CA GLY A 202 5.05 -9.25 -4.58
C GLY A 202 6.49 -9.05 -4.13
N GLY A 203 7.06 -10.11 -3.58
CA GLY A 203 8.47 -10.19 -3.24
C GLY A 203 9.36 -10.45 -4.45
N LEU A 204 10.67 -10.24 -4.29
CA LEU A 204 11.68 -10.52 -5.32
C LEU A 204 12.14 -11.99 -5.34
N GLN A 205 11.75 -12.77 -4.32
CA GLN A 205 12.12 -14.17 -4.22
C GLN A 205 11.09 -15.04 -4.96
N PRO A 206 11.51 -15.99 -5.80
CA PRO A 206 10.60 -16.94 -6.44
C PRO A 206 9.81 -17.75 -5.42
N GLN A 207 8.49 -17.79 -5.58
CA GLN A 207 7.58 -18.55 -4.72
C GLN A 207 6.65 -19.41 -5.56
N PRO A 208 6.29 -20.62 -5.12
CA PRO A 208 5.44 -21.51 -5.90
C PRO A 208 4.04 -20.94 -6.05
N VAL A 209 3.49 -21.02 -7.27
CA VAL A 209 2.14 -20.53 -7.58
C VAL A 209 1.11 -21.54 -7.07
N PRO A 210 0.23 -21.15 -6.11
CA PRO A 210 -0.75 -22.06 -5.56
C PRO A 210 -1.89 -22.31 -6.54
N ARG A 211 -2.38 -23.55 -6.57
CA ARG A 211 -3.68 -23.89 -7.12
C ARG A 211 -4.74 -23.62 -6.05
N THR A 212 -5.69 -22.75 -6.35
CA THR A 212 -6.78 -22.40 -5.45
C THR A 212 -8.04 -23.18 -5.78
N GLY A 213 -8.60 -23.86 -4.77
CA GLY A 213 -9.90 -24.54 -4.86
C GLY A 213 -11.06 -23.55 -4.81
N ALA A 214 -12.28 -24.02 -5.05
CA ALA A 214 -13.47 -23.15 -5.17
C ALA A 214 -13.76 -22.27 -3.93
N GLN A 215 -13.26 -22.63 -2.74
CA GLN A 215 -13.45 -21.88 -1.50
C GLN A 215 -12.23 -20.99 -1.15
N GLY A 216 -11.27 -20.85 -2.07
CA GLY A 216 -10.05 -20.05 -1.88
C GLY A 216 -8.94 -20.75 -1.10
N GLN A 217 -9.11 -22.03 -0.76
CA GLN A 217 -8.07 -22.84 -0.13
C GLN A 217 -7.02 -23.29 -1.13
N THR A 218 -5.76 -23.35 -0.71
CA THR A 218 -4.69 -23.96 -1.51
C THR A 218 -4.92 -25.47 -1.60
N ILE A 219 -5.15 -25.98 -2.81
CA ILE A 219 -5.33 -27.42 -3.09
C ILE A 219 -4.04 -28.08 -3.62
N GLY A 220 -3.00 -27.30 -3.87
CA GLY A 220 -1.71 -27.76 -4.35
C GLY A 220 -0.90 -26.61 -4.95
N TYR A 221 0.19 -26.95 -5.63
CA TYR A 221 1.02 -26.00 -6.37
C TYR A 221 1.25 -26.53 -7.78
N TRP A 222 1.48 -25.61 -8.72
CA TRP A 222 1.89 -25.99 -10.07
C TRP A 222 3.28 -26.63 -10.05
N THR A 223 3.48 -27.68 -10.83
CA THR A 223 4.82 -28.23 -11.09
C THR A 223 5.44 -27.62 -12.34
N GLN A 224 6.75 -27.80 -12.51
CA GLN A 224 7.47 -27.36 -13.69
C GLN A 224 6.93 -28.00 -14.97
N GLU A 225 6.63 -29.29 -14.94
CA GLU A 225 6.14 -30.06 -16.09
C GLU A 225 4.75 -29.60 -16.51
N GLU A 226 3.87 -29.37 -15.54
CA GLU A 226 2.50 -28.90 -15.78
C GLU A 226 2.50 -27.49 -16.37
N ALA A 227 3.34 -26.60 -15.85
CA ALA A 227 3.45 -25.24 -16.37
C ALA A 227 4.10 -25.22 -17.77
N ALA A 228 5.07 -26.10 -18.02
CA ALA A 228 5.72 -26.25 -19.33
C ALA A 228 4.83 -26.91 -20.40
N ALA A 229 3.71 -27.52 -20.02
CA ALA A 229 2.74 -28.10 -20.96
C ALA A 229 2.01 -27.02 -21.78
N PHE A 230 1.97 -25.77 -21.29
CA PHE A 230 1.39 -24.65 -22.01
C PHE A 230 2.37 -24.08 -23.03
N ALA A 231 1.94 -23.93 -24.28
CA ALA A 231 2.79 -23.43 -25.36
C ALA A 231 3.06 -21.92 -25.22
N SER A 232 4.32 -21.51 -25.36
CA SER A 232 4.68 -20.10 -25.43
C SER A 232 4.17 -19.46 -26.73
N PRO A 233 3.47 -18.32 -26.69
CA PRO A 233 3.00 -17.65 -27.88
C PRO A 233 4.17 -16.96 -28.62
N GLY A 234 4.07 -16.94 -29.95
CA GLY A 234 4.99 -16.23 -30.83
C GLY A 234 6.06 -17.10 -31.47
N ALA A 235 6.53 -16.67 -32.65
CA ALA A 235 7.61 -17.36 -33.36
C ALA A 235 8.96 -17.08 -32.71
N GLN A 236 9.80 -18.12 -32.61
CA GLN A 236 11.20 -17.99 -32.24
C GLN A 236 11.91 -16.95 -33.13
N PRO A 237 12.86 -16.17 -32.57
CA PRO A 237 13.70 -15.31 -33.37
C PRO A 237 14.43 -16.12 -34.45
N ALA A 238 14.32 -15.71 -35.71
CA ALA A 238 15.14 -16.26 -36.77
C ALA A 238 16.60 -15.93 -36.47
N ILE A 239 17.47 -16.93 -36.50
CA ILE A 239 18.91 -16.73 -36.30
C ILE A 239 19.49 -16.16 -37.60
N PRO A 240 20.04 -14.93 -37.60
CA PRO A 240 20.71 -14.36 -38.77
C PRO A 240 21.79 -15.31 -39.29
N ALA A 241 22.01 -15.35 -40.61
CA ALA A 241 23.00 -16.26 -41.20
C ALA A 241 24.41 -16.15 -40.56
N PRO A 242 24.95 -14.96 -40.27
CA PRO A 242 26.26 -14.83 -39.63
C PRO A 242 26.31 -15.43 -38.22
N ASP A 243 25.25 -15.25 -37.44
CA ASP A 243 25.17 -15.82 -36.08
C ASP A 243 24.97 -17.33 -36.13
N ARG A 244 24.23 -17.81 -37.12
CA ARG A 244 24.04 -19.24 -37.37
C ARG A 244 25.36 -19.95 -37.66
N GLU A 245 26.22 -19.33 -38.46
CA GLU A 245 27.57 -19.83 -38.76
C GLU A 245 28.46 -19.83 -37.51
N ARG A 246 28.41 -18.77 -36.69
CA ARG A 246 29.16 -18.70 -35.42
C ARG A 246 28.71 -19.76 -34.43
N MET A 247 27.41 -19.97 -34.28
CA MET A 247 26.83 -20.95 -33.35
C MET A 247 27.10 -22.38 -33.83
N ALA A 248 27.01 -22.63 -35.14
CA ALA A 248 27.40 -23.91 -35.72
C ALA A 248 28.90 -24.19 -35.53
N ALA A 249 29.77 -23.18 -35.70
CA ALA A 249 31.20 -23.29 -35.43
C ALA A 249 31.52 -23.51 -33.95
N ALA A 250 30.68 -23.02 -33.04
CA ALA A 250 30.73 -23.28 -31.61
C ALA A 250 30.17 -24.66 -31.20
N GLY A 251 29.68 -25.46 -32.16
CA GLY A 251 29.14 -26.80 -31.92
C GLY A 251 27.70 -26.82 -31.39
N GLU A 252 26.93 -25.75 -31.53
CA GLU A 252 25.54 -25.72 -31.10
C GLU A 252 24.62 -26.52 -32.05
N ASP A 253 23.74 -27.36 -31.49
CA ASP A 253 22.71 -28.08 -32.25
C ASP A 253 21.51 -27.17 -32.55
N LEU A 254 21.59 -26.50 -33.69
CA LEU A 254 20.54 -25.59 -34.16
C LEU A 254 19.23 -26.30 -34.51
N ARG A 255 19.27 -27.61 -34.84
CA ARG A 255 18.08 -28.37 -35.21
C ARG A 255 17.24 -28.73 -33.99
N ASN A 256 17.89 -29.04 -32.87
CA ASN A 256 17.25 -29.47 -31.63
C ASN A 256 17.24 -28.39 -30.53
N ARG A 257 17.45 -27.12 -30.91
CA ARG A 257 17.42 -26.00 -29.96
C ARG A 257 16.07 -25.91 -29.21
N PRO A 258 16.06 -25.54 -27.92
CA PRO A 258 14.82 -25.35 -27.17
C PRO A 258 13.87 -24.39 -27.88
N GLN A 259 12.61 -24.81 -28.04
CA GLN A 259 11.62 -24.02 -28.74
C GLN A 259 10.94 -22.94 -27.87
N ARG A 260 11.27 -22.92 -26.58
CA ARG A 260 10.71 -22.01 -25.59
C ARG A 260 11.70 -20.90 -25.22
N PRO A 261 11.21 -19.74 -24.72
CA PRO A 261 12.07 -18.66 -24.23
C PRO A 261 13.03 -19.12 -23.11
N PRO A 262 14.17 -18.44 -22.89
CA PRO A 262 15.10 -18.78 -21.80
C PRO A 262 14.49 -18.75 -20.40
N SER A 263 13.46 -17.92 -20.18
CA SER A 263 12.71 -17.85 -18.92
C SER A 263 11.71 -18.99 -18.73
N ALA A 264 11.50 -19.82 -19.76
CA ALA A 264 10.56 -20.92 -19.70
C ALA A 264 11.07 -22.07 -18.82
N GLY A 265 10.12 -22.72 -18.15
CA GLY A 265 10.37 -23.70 -17.09
C GLY A 265 10.33 -23.13 -15.67
N THR A 266 10.11 -21.82 -15.49
CA THR A 266 9.97 -21.19 -14.16
C THR A 266 8.55 -20.68 -13.89
N GLU A 267 7.60 -20.92 -14.78
CA GLU A 267 6.22 -20.41 -14.74
C GLU A 267 5.41 -20.96 -13.55
N HIS A 268 5.86 -22.07 -12.97
CA HIS A 268 5.32 -22.63 -11.72
C HIS A 268 5.72 -21.83 -10.47
N LEU A 269 6.69 -20.91 -10.61
CA LEU A 269 7.13 -19.96 -9.58
C LEU A 269 6.76 -18.55 -10.01
N SER A 270 6.35 -17.69 -9.09
CA SER A 270 6.18 -16.26 -9.34
C SER A 270 6.87 -15.40 -8.30
N TRP A 271 7.40 -14.28 -8.78
CA TRP A 271 7.98 -13.17 -8.02
C TRP A 271 7.70 -11.88 -8.80
N ARG A 272 7.89 -10.74 -8.17
CA ARG A 272 7.73 -9.44 -8.82
C ARG A 272 8.76 -9.27 -9.94
N ARG A 273 8.30 -9.13 -11.18
CA ARG A 273 9.10 -9.02 -12.39
C ARG A 273 9.36 -7.57 -12.77
N ASP A 274 10.22 -6.90 -12.01
CA ASP A 274 10.56 -5.48 -12.23
C ASP A 274 11.10 -5.22 -13.66
N GLU A 275 11.81 -6.19 -14.24
CA GLU A 275 12.28 -6.17 -15.64
C GLU A 275 11.14 -6.13 -16.67
N VAL A 276 10.06 -6.89 -16.45
CA VAL A 276 8.89 -6.92 -17.34
C VAL A 276 8.11 -5.62 -17.20
N LEU A 277 7.92 -5.13 -15.97
CA LEU A 277 7.26 -3.84 -15.71
C LEU A 277 8.03 -2.68 -16.35
N ALA A 278 9.36 -2.66 -16.20
CA ALA A 278 10.23 -1.67 -16.85
C ALA A 278 10.11 -1.72 -18.38
N ARG A 279 10.05 -2.92 -18.96
CA ARG A 279 9.87 -3.10 -20.41
C ARG A 279 8.51 -2.58 -20.90
N ILE A 280 7.42 -2.87 -20.18
CA ILE A 280 6.10 -2.34 -20.53
C ILE A 280 6.10 -0.80 -20.43
N ALA A 281 6.71 -0.25 -19.38
CA ALA A 281 6.85 1.19 -19.19
C ALA A 281 7.67 1.86 -20.30
N GLU A 282 8.77 1.25 -20.76
CA GLU A 282 9.55 1.72 -21.90
C GLU A 282 8.68 1.83 -23.17
N ILE A 283 7.89 0.79 -23.46
CA ILE A 283 7.03 0.73 -24.65
C ILE A 283 5.87 1.73 -24.57
N THR A 284 5.21 1.81 -23.42
CA THR A 284 3.95 2.58 -23.25
C THR A 284 4.15 4.01 -22.78
N GLY A 285 5.28 4.30 -22.13
CA GLY A 285 5.54 5.57 -21.45
C GLY A 285 4.96 5.68 -20.04
N LEU A 286 4.50 4.57 -19.46
CA LEU A 286 4.03 4.52 -18.08
C LEU A 286 5.20 4.65 -17.11
N GLN A 287 4.92 5.11 -15.89
CA GLN A 287 5.90 5.09 -14.79
C GLN A 287 5.90 3.71 -14.11
N VAL A 288 6.98 3.33 -13.45
CA VAL A 288 7.04 2.12 -12.63
C VAL A 288 7.29 2.50 -11.18
N HIS A 289 6.48 1.94 -10.29
CA HIS A 289 6.60 2.10 -8.85
C HIS A 289 6.44 0.74 -8.17
N THR A 290 6.94 0.60 -6.95
CA THR A 290 6.59 -0.54 -6.10
C THR A 290 5.33 -0.20 -5.30
N ALA A 291 4.39 -1.14 -5.19
CA ALA A 291 3.21 -1.01 -4.33
C ALA A 291 3.56 -1.22 -2.84
N SER A 292 4.46 -0.40 -2.27
CA SER A 292 4.96 -0.58 -0.89
C SER A 292 3.98 -0.14 0.19
N ASP A 293 3.27 0.96 -0.04
CA ASP A 293 2.37 1.59 0.92
C ASP A 293 1.43 2.58 0.22
N ALA A 294 0.35 2.96 0.90
CA ALA A 294 -0.67 3.83 0.33
C ALA A 294 -0.16 5.24 0.03
N GLY A 295 0.72 5.79 0.87
CA GLY A 295 1.29 7.12 0.68
C GLY A 295 2.13 7.21 -0.60
N THR A 296 2.96 6.20 -0.86
CA THR A 296 3.74 6.09 -2.10
C THR A 296 2.83 6.04 -3.32
N VAL A 297 1.75 5.24 -3.29
CA VAL A 297 0.78 5.15 -4.39
C VAL A 297 0.04 6.47 -4.59
N VAL A 298 -0.56 7.05 -3.55
CA VAL A 298 -1.29 8.33 -3.62
C VAL A 298 -0.40 9.42 -4.20
N THR A 299 0.84 9.51 -3.71
CA THR A 299 1.80 10.51 -4.19
C THR A 299 2.14 10.30 -5.67
N ALA A 300 2.35 9.05 -6.10
CA ALA A 300 2.56 8.73 -7.51
C ALA A 300 1.34 9.15 -8.36
N LEU A 301 0.12 8.81 -7.94
CA LEU A 301 -1.11 9.17 -8.64
C LEU A 301 -1.29 10.69 -8.76
N GLN A 302 -1.02 11.44 -7.71
CA GLN A 302 -1.12 12.90 -7.73
C GLN A 302 -0.09 13.55 -8.66
N ARG A 303 1.06 12.91 -8.90
CA ARG A 303 2.10 13.41 -9.81
C ARG A 303 1.84 13.06 -11.28
N LEU A 304 0.89 12.17 -11.57
CA LEU A 304 0.54 11.85 -12.96
C LEU A 304 0.05 13.10 -13.71
N PRO A 305 0.34 13.22 -15.01
CA PRO A 305 -0.16 14.32 -15.82
C PRO A 305 -1.68 14.21 -16.00
N GLY A 306 -2.33 15.32 -16.35
CA GLY A 306 -3.79 15.40 -16.46
C GLY A 306 -4.52 15.78 -15.16
N GLY A 307 -3.82 15.83 -14.03
CA GLY A 307 -4.36 16.38 -12.79
C GLY A 307 -4.46 17.91 -12.80
N ALA A 308 -5.48 18.43 -12.12
CA ALA A 308 -5.72 19.86 -11.92
C ALA A 308 -5.58 20.21 -10.44
N THR A 309 -5.06 21.40 -10.15
CA THR A 309 -5.10 21.95 -8.78
C THR A 309 -6.49 22.48 -8.50
N ARG A 310 -7.16 21.95 -7.48
CA ARG A 310 -8.47 22.42 -7.02
C ARG A 310 -8.43 22.79 -5.54
N PRO A 311 -9.14 23.86 -5.12
CA PRO A 311 -9.31 24.16 -3.71
C PRO A 311 -10.16 23.05 -3.07
N GLN A 312 -9.54 22.27 -2.19
CA GLN A 312 -10.19 21.18 -1.47
C GLN A 312 -10.54 21.65 -0.06
N ARG A 313 -11.77 21.37 0.38
CA ARG A 313 -12.19 21.61 1.76
C ARG A 313 -11.65 20.50 2.66
N HIS A 314 -10.80 20.87 3.62
CA HIS A 314 -10.30 19.99 4.67
C HIS A 314 -11.09 20.22 5.95
N GLU A 315 -11.66 19.17 6.51
CA GLU A 315 -12.42 19.24 7.78
C GLU A 315 -11.48 19.18 8.98
N LEU A 316 -11.73 20.05 9.96
CA LEU A 316 -10.99 20.08 11.23
C LEU A 316 -11.61 19.15 12.29
N HIS A 317 -12.53 18.27 11.91
CA HIS A 317 -13.24 17.40 12.85
C HIS A 317 -12.27 16.55 13.70
N ALA A 318 -11.38 15.77 13.06
CA ALA A 318 -10.44 14.91 13.77
C ALA A 318 -9.50 15.66 14.75
N PRO A 319 -8.81 16.75 14.34
CA PRO A 319 -7.96 17.49 15.28
C PRO A 319 -8.76 18.14 16.41
N LEU A 320 -10.00 18.59 16.16
CA LEU A 320 -10.86 19.15 17.21
C LEU A 320 -11.31 18.07 18.21
N VAL A 321 -11.69 16.88 17.74
CA VAL A 321 -12.01 15.74 18.62
C VAL A 321 -10.79 15.33 19.44
N LEU A 322 -9.60 15.26 18.83
CA LEU A 322 -8.36 14.93 19.53
C LEU A 322 -8.02 15.98 20.60
N LEU A 323 -8.15 17.26 20.28
CA LEU A 323 -7.95 18.35 21.24
C LEU A 323 -8.92 18.23 22.42
N GLY A 324 -10.20 17.95 22.16
CA GLY A 324 -11.20 17.74 23.20
C GLY A 324 -10.89 16.53 24.09
N ALA A 325 -10.48 15.42 23.49
CA ALA A 325 -10.10 14.21 24.20
C ALA A 325 -8.86 14.42 25.08
N LEU A 326 -7.81 15.08 24.56
CA LEU A 326 -6.61 15.41 25.31
C LEU A 326 -6.89 16.36 26.47
N ALA A 327 -7.74 17.38 26.26
CA ALA A 327 -8.15 18.30 27.31
C ALA A 327 -8.93 17.58 28.43
N LEU A 328 -9.83 16.67 28.07
CA LEU A 328 -10.58 15.85 29.00
C LEU A 328 -9.65 14.92 29.80
N LEU A 329 -8.74 14.21 29.13
CA LEU A 329 -7.75 13.33 29.77
C LEU A 329 -6.85 14.11 30.73
N ALA A 330 -6.35 15.29 30.33
CA ALA A 330 -5.56 16.16 31.18
C ALA A 330 -6.33 16.64 32.42
N GLY A 331 -7.64 16.86 32.31
CA GLY A 331 -8.51 17.21 33.43
C GLY A 331 -8.74 16.06 34.41
N LEU A 332 -8.80 14.83 33.90
CA LEU A 332 -9.12 13.60 34.64
C LEU A 332 -7.90 12.89 35.25
N LEU A 333 -6.68 13.09 34.72
CA LEU A 333 -5.46 12.46 35.24
C LEU A 333 -5.33 12.72 36.76
N PRO A 334 -5.40 11.65 37.60
CA PRO A 334 -5.06 11.77 39.01
C PRO A 334 -3.57 12.10 39.11
N GLU A 335 -3.19 12.92 40.09
CA GLU A 335 -1.78 13.14 40.39
C GLU A 335 -1.16 11.86 40.96
N TRP A 336 -0.79 10.93 40.08
CA TRP A 336 0.01 9.73 40.38
C TRP A 336 1.38 10.05 41.00
N ARG A 337 1.73 11.33 41.17
CA ARG A 337 2.99 11.83 41.70
C ARG A 337 2.96 12.20 43.19
N ARG A 338 2.02 11.68 43.99
CA ARG A 338 1.91 12.06 45.42
C ARG A 338 1.63 10.94 46.43
N GLN A 339 2.14 9.73 46.19
CA GLN A 339 2.22 8.66 47.21
C GLN A 339 3.66 8.26 47.59
N ARG A 340 4.67 9.08 47.29
CA ARG A 340 5.99 8.99 47.94
C ARG A 340 6.16 10.14 48.93
N GLN A 341 5.41 10.12 50.02
CA GLN A 341 5.81 10.86 51.23
C GLN A 341 6.66 9.91 52.10
N PRO A 342 7.87 10.29 52.53
CA PRO A 342 8.58 9.56 53.57
C PRO A 342 7.78 9.68 54.87
N LEU A 343 7.66 8.57 55.60
CA LEU A 343 7.01 8.48 56.92
C LEU A 343 7.55 9.57 57.88
N PRO A 344 6.68 10.28 58.63
CA PRO A 344 7.11 11.22 59.65
C PRO A 344 7.40 10.47 60.96
N GLY A 345 8.65 10.46 61.40
CA GLY A 345 8.99 10.10 62.78
C GLY A 345 10.34 9.41 62.95
N ALA A 346 11.37 10.19 63.26
CA ALA A 346 12.45 9.77 64.16
C ALA A 346 13.17 11.02 64.67
N THR A 347 12.58 11.64 65.69
CA THR A 347 13.31 12.39 66.70
C THR A 347 14.44 11.50 67.25
N GLY A 348 15.69 11.95 67.17
CA GLY A 348 16.83 11.16 67.61
C GLY A 348 18.10 11.99 67.73
N ALA A 349 18.30 12.54 68.93
CA ALA A 349 19.54 12.94 69.56
C ALA A 349 20.80 13.10 68.66
N GLY A 350 21.28 14.34 68.59
CA GLY A 350 22.64 14.62 68.16
C GLY A 350 23.65 13.91 69.07
N ARG A 351 24.34 12.91 68.51
CA ARG A 351 25.58 12.37 69.08
C ARG A 351 26.69 12.64 68.07
N ARG A 352 27.54 13.61 68.40
CA ARG A 352 28.79 13.91 67.69
C ARG A 352 29.66 12.66 67.72
N ILE A 353 30.13 12.22 66.56
CA ILE A 353 31.29 11.33 66.43
C ILE A 353 32.33 12.09 65.61
N ALA A 354 33.52 12.22 66.20
CA ALA A 354 34.69 12.91 65.67
C ALA A 354 35.31 12.15 64.47
N PRO A 355 36.14 12.80 63.63
CA PRO A 355 36.57 12.26 62.34
C PRO A 355 37.70 11.24 62.49
N ALA A 356 37.59 10.11 61.81
CA ALA A 356 38.68 9.16 61.63
C ALA A 356 39.51 9.56 60.40
N THR A 357 40.80 9.78 60.66
CA THR A 357 41.90 10.07 59.75
C THR A 357 42.08 9.00 58.67
N LEU A 358 42.14 9.41 57.40
CA LEU A 358 42.59 8.58 56.29
C LEU A 358 43.94 9.11 55.79
N SER A 359 44.99 8.39 56.15
CA SER A 359 46.37 8.53 55.66
C SER A 359 46.47 8.07 54.21
N ARG A 360 47.05 8.94 53.37
CA ARG A 360 47.56 8.61 52.03
C ARG A 360 48.71 7.60 52.10
N PRO A 361 48.89 6.81 51.04
CA PRO A 361 50.22 6.56 50.52
C PRO A 361 50.35 6.98 49.05
N THR A 362 51.50 7.55 48.74
CA THR A 362 52.10 7.80 47.42
C THR A 362 53.45 7.07 47.42
N PRO A 363 54.15 6.94 46.28
CA PRO A 363 53.79 6.28 45.03
C PRO A 363 54.84 5.19 44.69
N LEU A 364 54.59 4.36 43.68
CA LEU A 364 55.59 3.87 42.70
C LEU A 364 54.85 3.20 41.54
#